data_AF-A0A926VLG0-F1
#
_entry.id   AF-A0A926VLG0-F1
#
_cell.length_a   1.000
_cell.length_b   1.000
_cell.length_c   1.000
_cell.angle_alpha   90.00
_cell.angle_beta   90.00
_cell.angle_gamma   90.00
#
_symmetry.space_group_name_H-M   'P 1'
#
loop_
_entity.id
_entity.type
_entity.pdbx_description
1 polymer ?
#
loop_
_entity_poly.entity_id
_entity_poly.type
_entity_poly.pdbx_seq_one_letter_code
_entity_poly.pdbx_strand_id
1 'polypeptide(L)'
;MTETLIDWDKDLPADPEEEYEALVRSLSWIDGFGLIFVRCSPAEGERLIKRVREDIPKKNIEVLRLEQPISNFYDIIDNLPNKDKINILFVTGLEKYFEEYIKPGYGGQGDYYKQVYPRIICPEECG
;
A
#
# COMPACT_ATOMS: atom_id res chain seq x y z
N MET A 1 5.40 7.87 -44.89
CA MET A 1 5.56 6.94 -43.76
C MET A 1 5.97 7.80 -42.58
N THR A 2 5.05 8.07 -41.68
CA THR A 2 5.29 8.90 -40.49
C THR A 2 5.55 7.96 -39.33
N GLU A 3 6.81 7.86 -38.91
CA GLU A 3 7.20 7.18 -37.68
C GLU A 3 6.55 7.89 -36.50
N THR A 4 5.64 7.20 -35.83
CA THR A 4 5.08 7.65 -34.56
C THR A 4 6.14 7.43 -33.48
N LEU A 5 6.67 8.52 -32.93
CA LEU A 5 7.50 8.52 -31.73
C LEU A 5 6.68 7.88 -30.60
N ILE A 6 7.03 6.64 -30.24
CA ILE A 6 6.55 6.02 -29.00
C ILE A 6 7.29 6.74 -27.88
N ASP A 7 6.53 7.51 -27.10
CA ASP A 7 6.99 8.18 -25.88
C ASP A 7 7.20 7.10 -24.80
N TRP A 8 8.44 6.69 -24.60
CA TRP A 8 8.84 5.66 -23.63
C TRP A 8 8.77 6.15 -22.18
N ASP A 9 8.59 7.46 -21.96
CA ASP A 9 8.46 8.07 -20.62
C ASP A 9 7.00 8.10 -20.12
N LYS A 10 6.04 7.76 -20.98
CA LYS A 10 4.69 7.42 -20.53
C LYS A 10 4.67 5.97 -20.09
N ASP A 11 4.78 5.76 -18.78
CA ASP A 11 4.21 4.56 -18.16
C ASP A 11 2.79 4.42 -18.71
N LEU A 12 2.55 3.35 -19.48
CA LEU A 12 1.20 2.99 -19.88
C LEU A 12 0.40 2.85 -18.60
N PRO A 13 -0.86 3.34 -18.55
CA PRO A 13 -1.68 3.12 -17.37
C PRO A 13 -1.73 1.62 -17.12
N ALA A 14 -1.11 1.17 -16.03
CA ALA A 14 -1.00 -0.24 -15.72
C ALA A 14 -2.40 -0.85 -15.70
N ASP A 15 -2.57 -1.97 -16.41
CA ASP A 15 -3.85 -2.68 -16.41
C ASP A 15 -4.15 -3.07 -14.95
N PRO A 16 -5.30 -2.69 -14.38
CA PRO A 16 -5.65 -3.04 -13.00
C PRO A 16 -5.55 -4.54 -12.71
N GLU A 17 -5.77 -5.37 -13.72
CA GLU A 17 -5.61 -6.82 -13.60
C GLU A 17 -4.14 -7.24 -13.52
N GLU A 18 -3.24 -6.62 -14.30
CA GLU A 18 -1.80 -6.88 -14.26
C GLU A 18 -1.20 -6.49 -12.90
N GLU A 19 -1.61 -5.34 -12.34
CA GLU A 19 -1.25 -4.91 -10.99
C GLU A 19 -1.74 -5.90 -9.92
N TYR A 20 -2.96 -6.40 -10.09
CA TYR A 20 -3.51 -7.41 -9.20
C TYR A 20 -2.72 -8.73 -9.26
N GLU A 21 -2.40 -9.22 -10.45
CA GLU A 21 -1.58 -10.43 -10.62
C GLU A 21 -0.19 -10.27 -10.02
N ALA A 22 0.43 -9.09 -10.18
CA ALA A 22 1.71 -8.76 -9.56
C ALA A 22 1.63 -8.78 -8.02
N LEU A 23 0.53 -8.28 -7.45
CA LEU A 23 0.26 -8.36 -6.01
C LEU A 23 0.13 -9.82 -5.55
N VAL A 24 -0.70 -10.64 -6.21
CA VAL A 24 -0.90 -12.05 -5.85
C VAL A 24 0.42 -12.84 -5.91
N ARG A 25 1.23 -12.59 -6.95
CA ARG A 25 2.55 -13.21 -7.11
C ARG A 25 3.47 -12.84 -5.95
N SER A 26 3.53 -11.55 -5.61
CA SER A 26 4.34 -11.06 -4.50
C SER A 26 3.91 -11.69 -3.17
N LEU A 27 2.62 -11.66 -2.86
CA LEU A 27 2.05 -12.26 -1.64
C LEU A 27 2.30 -13.77 -1.55
N SER A 28 2.32 -14.47 -2.70
CA SER A 28 2.56 -15.90 -2.75
C SER A 28 4.02 -16.29 -2.51
N TRP A 29 4.97 -15.48 -3.00
CA TRP A 29 6.39 -15.82 -3.06
C TRP A 29 7.21 -15.29 -1.89
N ILE A 30 6.74 -14.25 -1.19
CA ILE A 30 7.45 -13.73 -0.02
C ILE A 30 7.62 -14.86 1.02
N ASP A 31 8.88 -15.14 1.32
CA ASP A 31 9.33 -15.99 2.42
C ASP A 31 10.06 -15.08 3.43
N GLY A 32 9.53 -15.01 4.65
CA GLY A 32 9.92 -14.00 5.65
C GLY A 32 8.99 -12.78 5.68
N PHE A 33 9.57 -11.58 5.77
CA PHE A 33 8.82 -10.33 5.96
C PHE A 33 8.70 -9.54 4.65
N GLY A 34 7.49 -9.07 4.35
CA GLY A 34 7.22 -8.15 3.26
C GLY A 34 6.15 -7.14 3.65
N LEU A 35 6.30 -5.91 3.15
CA LEU A 35 5.34 -4.82 3.36
C LEU A 35 4.97 -4.25 2.00
N ILE A 36 3.67 -4.25 1.69
CA ILE A 36 3.12 -3.78 0.42
C ILE A 36 2.04 -2.75 0.71
N PHE A 37 2.09 -1.62 0.02
CA PHE A 37 1.06 -0.59 0.10
C PHE A 37 0.14 -0.70 -1.11
N VAL A 38 -1.16 -0.72 -0.86
CA VAL A 38 -2.19 -0.77 -1.90
C VAL A 38 -3.08 0.47 -1.77
N ARG A 39 -3.15 1.28 -2.82
CA ARG A 39 -4.02 2.45 -2.88
C ARG A 39 -5.32 2.11 -3.58
N CYS A 40 -6.41 2.07 -2.84
CA CYS A 40 -7.74 1.79 -3.38
C CYS A 40 -8.83 2.52 -2.57
N SER A 41 -10.06 2.56 -3.09
CA SER A 41 -11.20 2.99 -2.28
C SER A 41 -11.53 1.93 -1.22
N PRO A 42 -12.20 2.27 -0.10
CA PRO A 42 -12.56 1.27 0.92
C PRO A 42 -13.38 0.10 0.36
N ALA A 43 -14.29 0.35 -0.59
CA ALA A 43 -15.09 -0.69 -1.21
C ALA A 43 -14.26 -1.63 -2.09
N GLU A 44 -13.29 -1.08 -2.84
CA GLU A 44 -12.35 -1.87 -3.64
C GLU A 44 -11.40 -2.67 -2.75
N GLY A 45 -10.94 -2.10 -1.63
CA GLY A 45 -10.11 -2.81 -0.66
C GLY A 45 -10.77 -4.07 -0.11
N GLU A 46 -12.06 -4.00 0.25
CA GLU A 46 -12.82 -5.17 0.71
C GLU A 46 -12.97 -6.23 -0.39
N ARG A 47 -13.17 -5.81 -1.65
CA ARG A 47 -13.20 -6.73 -2.81
C ARG A 47 -11.85 -7.40 -3.02
N LEU A 48 -10.77 -6.64 -2.96
CA LEU A 48 -9.40 -7.13 -3.11
C LEU A 48 -9.06 -8.15 -2.04
N ILE A 49 -9.35 -7.86 -0.77
CA ILE A 49 -9.12 -8.80 0.35
C ILE A 49 -9.86 -10.11 0.12
N LYS A 50 -11.13 -10.04 -0.30
CA LYS A 50 -11.93 -11.23 -0.61
C LYS A 50 -11.30 -12.03 -1.74
N ARG A 51 -10.91 -11.36 -2.83
CA ARG A 51 -10.31 -11.99 -4.01
C ARG A 51 -8.98 -12.68 -3.67
N VAL A 52 -8.11 -12.01 -2.92
CA VAL A 52 -6.81 -12.59 -2.48
C VAL A 52 -7.01 -13.83 -1.59
N ARG A 53 -8.04 -13.85 -0.74
CA ARG A 53 -8.38 -15.04 0.07
C ARG A 53 -8.80 -16.23 -0.79
N GLU A 54 -9.50 -15.99 -1.88
CA GLU A 54 -9.91 -17.02 -2.84
C GLU A 54 -8.71 -17.52 -3.65
N ASP A 55 -7.83 -16.62 -4.08
CA ASP A 55 -6.69 -16.93 -4.97
C ASP A 55 -5.48 -17.53 -4.22
N ILE A 56 -5.34 -17.27 -2.91
CA ILE A 56 -4.22 -17.77 -2.08
C ILE A 56 -4.74 -18.59 -0.87
N PRO A 57 -5.44 -19.72 -1.10
CA PRO A 57 -6.10 -20.48 -0.04
C PRO A 57 -5.15 -21.19 0.93
N LYS A 58 -3.86 -21.27 0.60
CA LYS A 58 -2.84 -21.96 1.40
C LYS A 58 -2.20 -21.08 2.46
N LYS A 59 -2.43 -19.77 2.43
CA LYS A 59 -1.88 -18.80 3.38
C LYS A 59 -2.98 -18.40 4.35
N ASN A 60 -2.66 -18.32 5.63
CA ASN A 60 -3.57 -17.77 6.63
C ASN A 60 -3.59 -16.24 6.50
N ILE A 61 -4.77 -15.71 6.16
CA ILE A 61 -4.98 -14.29 5.86
C ILE A 61 -5.90 -13.66 6.90
N GLU A 62 -5.34 -12.74 7.69
CA GLU A 62 -6.09 -11.97 8.66
C GLU A 62 -6.30 -10.53 8.20
N VAL A 63 -7.33 -9.88 8.76
CA VAL A 63 -7.69 -8.49 8.45
C VAL A 63 -7.82 -7.71 9.74
N LEU A 64 -6.97 -6.70 9.90
CA LEU A 64 -7.02 -5.72 10.96
C LEU A 64 -7.67 -4.43 10.42
N ARG A 65 -8.85 -4.09 10.93
CA ARG A 65 -9.54 -2.85 10.57
C ARG A 65 -9.32 -1.79 11.64
N LEU A 66 -8.72 -0.67 11.26
CA LEU A 66 -8.47 0.47 12.13
C LEU A 66 -9.60 1.48 11.98
N GLU A 67 -10.55 1.46 12.91
CA GLU A 67 -11.71 2.35 12.87
C GLU A 67 -11.43 3.71 13.52
N GLN A 68 -10.50 3.73 14.47
CA GLN A 68 -10.12 4.88 15.29
C GLN A 68 -8.62 5.19 15.12
N PRO A 69 -8.19 6.44 15.35
CA PRO A 69 -6.78 6.77 15.47
C PRO A 69 -6.11 5.89 16.51
N ILE A 70 -4.97 5.33 16.15
CA ILE A 70 -4.16 4.49 17.03
C ILE A 70 -2.99 5.32 17.55
N SER A 71 -2.46 5.03 18.74
CA SER A 71 -1.26 5.74 19.22
C SER A 71 0.02 5.06 18.74
N ASN A 72 0.02 3.73 18.74
CA ASN A 72 1.17 2.90 18.40
C ASN A 72 0.73 1.65 17.62
N PHE A 73 1.12 1.59 16.35
CA PHE A 73 0.83 0.44 15.48
C PHE A 73 1.53 -0.84 15.95
N TYR A 74 2.74 -0.74 16.51
CA TYR A 74 3.48 -1.91 16.99
C TYR A 74 2.76 -2.64 18.11
N ASP A 75 2.18 -1.90 19.06
CA ASP A 75 1.46 -2.52 20.19
C ASP A 75 0.25 -3.31 19.70
N ILE A 76 -0.43 -2.84 18.66
CA ILE A 76 -1.57 -3.55 18.08
C ILE A 76 -1.10 -4.87 17.44
N ILE A 77 -0.03 -4.81 16.65
CA ILE A 77 0.55 -6.00 16.00
C ILE A 77 1.08 -7.00 17.04
N ASP A 78 1.74 -6.52 18.10
CA ASP A 78 2.33 -7.38 19.12
C ASP A 78 1.27 -8.16 19.91
N ASN A 79 0.10 -7.54 20.12
CA ASN A 79 -1.04 -8.11 20.82
C ASN A 79 -2.01 -8.90 19.91
N LEU A 80 -1.72 -9.08 18.62
CA LEU A 80 -2.58 -9.86 17.73
C LEU A 80 -2.65 -11.33 18.18
N PRO A 81 -3.86 -11.90 18.33
CA PRO A 81 -4.02 -13.30 18.69
C PRO A 81 -3.50 -14.20 17.57
N ASN A 82 -2.76 -15.25 17.92
CA ASN A 82 -2.18 -16.20 16.96
C ASN A 82 -1.29 -15.54 15.88
N LYS A 83 -0.62 -14.41 16.18
CA LYS A 83 0.23 -13.70 15.20
C LYS A 83 1.24 -14.60 14.48
N ASP A 84 1.76 -15.62 15.18
CA ASP A 84 2.72 -16.60 14.65
C ASP A 84 2.15 -17.51 13.55
N LYS A 85 0.81 -17.57 13.43
CA LYS A 85 0.10 -18.35 12.42
C LYS A 85 -0.35 -17.50 11.23
N ILE A 86 -0.23 -16.17 11.31
CA ILE A 86 -0.66 -15.27 10.25
C ILE A 86 0.42 -15.25 9.17
N ASN A 87 0.04 -15.51 7.92
CA ASN A 87 0.97 -15.40 6.79
C ASN A 87 0.84 -14.05 6.09
N ILE A 88 -0.37 -13.52 6.00
CA ILE A 88 -0.66 -12.23 5.38
C ILE A 88 -1.61 -11.47 6.31
N LEU A 89 -1.25 -10.23 6.66
CA LEU A 89 -2.10 -9.33 7.43
C LEU A 89 -2.49 -8.14 6.57
N PHE A 90 -3.76 -8.03 6.23
CA PHE A 90 -4.32 -6.81 5.66
C PHE A 90 -4.63 -5.82 6.77
N VAL A 91 -4.19 -4.58 6.59
CA VAL A 91 -4.49 -3.48 7.52
C VAL A 91 -5.24 -2.40 6.75
N THR A 92 -6.44 -2.05 7.21
CA THR A 92 -7.26 -0.99 6.60
C THR A 92 -7.48 0.15 7.58
N GLY A 93 -7.69 1.37 7.08
CA GLY A 93 -7.94 2.55 7.93
C GLY A 93 -6.67 3.18 8.51
N LEU A 94 -5.49 2.79 8.03
CA LEU A 94 -4.20 3.34 8.48
C LEU A 94 -4.07 4.84 8.12
N GLU A 95 -4.75 5.30 7.08
CA GLU A 95 -4.78 6.70 6.66
C GLU A 95 -5.26 7.65 7.75
N LYS A 96 -6.20 7.21 8.61
CA LYS A 96 -6.72 8.00 9.73
C LYS A 96 -5.67 8.31 10.79
N TYR A 97 -4.65 7.45 10.91
CA TYR A 97 -3.53 7.69 11.82
C TYR A 97 -2.66 8.87 11.35
N PHE A 98 -2.53 9.04 10.03
CA PHE A 98 -1.69 10.10 9.46
C PHE A 98 -2.38 11.47 9.44
N GLU A 99 -3.71 11.55 9.61
CA GLU A 99 -4.46 12.81 9.58
C GLU A 99 -3.89 13.87 10.55
N GLU A 100 -3.47 13.48 11.76
CA GLU A 100 -2.89 14.42 12.74
C GLU A 100 -1.52 14.98 12.29
N TYR A 101 -0.80 14.21 11.46
CA TYR A 101 0.52 14.58 10.95
C TYR A 101 0.46 15.30 9.59
N ILE A 102 -0.68 15.20 8.89
CA ILE A 102 -0.93 15.91 7.63
C ILE A 102 -1.39 17.33 7.98
N LYS A 103 -0.44 18.23 8.19
CA LYS A 103 -0.73 19.66 8.31
C LYS A 103 -0.73 20.31 6.93
N PRO A 104 -1.78 21.05 6.53
CA PRO A 104 -1.70 21.86 5.32
C PRO A 104 -0.56 22.88 5.51
N GLY A 105 0.39 22.90 4.59
CA GLY A 105 1.41 23.96 4.57
C GLY A 105 0.72 25.32 4.50
N TYR A 106 1.12 26.27 5.35
CA TYR A 106 0.64 27.65 5.26
C TYR A 106 0.99 28.17 3.85
N GLY A 107 -0.02 28.43 3.02
CA GLY A 107 0.16 29.01 1.67
C GLY A 107 0.23 28.02 0.50
N GLY A 108 -0.05 26.73 0.69
CA GLY A 108 -0.18 25.78 -0.43
C GLY A 108 1.13 25.23 -1.01
N GLN A 109 2.28 25.57 -0.44
CA GLN A 109 3.54 24.85 -0.63
C GLN A 109 3.86 24.09 0.65
N GLY A 110 3.52 22.80 0.68
CA GLY A 110 3.95 21.91 1.75
C GLY A 110 5.31 21.31 1.41
N ASP A 111 6.34 21.64 2.17
CA ASP A 111 7.59 20.87 2.20
C ASP A 111 7.31 19.57 2.99
N TYR A 112 6.79 18.54 2.33
CA TYR A 112 6.19 17.37 2.99
C TYR A 112 7.18 16.44 3.71
N TYR A 113 8.50 16.57 3.55
CA TYR A 113 9.47 15.72 4.24
C TYR A 113 10.81 16.44 4.46
N LYS A 114 10.91 17.29 5.48
CA LYS A 114 12.22 17.71 6.02
C LYS A 114 12.47 16.95 7.32
N GLN A 115 13.39 15.97 7.24
CA GLN A 115 14.00 15.15 8.32
C GLN A 115 13.16 13.91 8.68
N VAL A 116 13.57 12.65 8.49
CA VAL A 116 14.82 11.95 8.11
C VAL A 116 14.36 10.56 7.63
N TYR A 117 14.78 10.06 6.45
CA TYR A 117 14.97 8.63 6.05
C TYR A 117 15.27 8.56 4.53
N PRO A 118 15.98 7.53 4.01
CA PRO A 118 16.79 7.64 2.79
C PRO A 118 15.93 7.84 1.54
N ARG A 119 16.45 8.67 0.62
CA ARG A 119 15.88 9.00 -0.70
C ARG A 119 15.15 7.82 -1.33
N ILE A 120 13.83 7.84 -1.27
CA ILE A 120 13.02 7.31 -2.36
C ILE A 120 13.24 8.32 -3.49
N ILE A 121 13.82 7.86 -4.60
CA ILE A 121 13.98 8.68 -5.80
C ILE A 121 12.57 8.87 -6.37
N CYS A 122 11.92 9.97 -6.01
CA CYS A 122 10.90 10.57 -6.84
C CYS A 122 11.66 11.40 -7.89
N PRO A 123 11.55 11.09 -9.21
CA PRO A 123 12.03 12.00 -10.22
C PRO A 123 11.22 13.30 -10.13
N GLU A 124 11.88 14.36 -9.69
CA GLU A 124 11.41 15.73 -9.88
C GLU A 124 11.65 16.10 -11.34
N GLU A 125 10.59 16.22 -12.13
CA GLU A 125 10.56 17.13 -13.29
C GLU A 125 9.23 17.90 -13.19
N CYS A 126 9.26 19.12 -12.63
CA CYS A 126 9.55 20.38 -13.31
C CYS A 126 8.38 20.89 -14.17
N GLY A 127 7.53 21.70 -13.53
CA GLY A 127 6.60 22.66 -14.12
C GLY A 127 6.33 23.79 -13.14
#